data_AF-A0A2M7AE10-F1
#
_entry.id   AF-A0A2M7AE10-F1
#
_cell.length_a   1.000
_cell.length_b   1.000
_cell.length_c   1.000
_cell.angle_alpha   90.00
_cell.angle_beta   90.00
_cell.angle_gamma   90.00
#
_symmetry.space_group_name_H-M   'P 1'
#
loop_
_entity.id
_entity.type
_entity.pdbx_description
1 polymer ?
#
loop_
_entity_poly.entity_id
_entity_poly.type
_entity_poly.pdbx_seq_one_letter_code
_entity_poly.pdbx_strand_id
1 'polypeptide(L)'
;MFSKAGFVVVKDRAKFDSTMKVRLGPCYQTRDLGPQCGENWFNAYYEEMYFTGLGLGRGVQSFFTPPWDLMVYFSPREGRKHTVDDSYAENPYRQSPIRMRQVWAGMTQPGQEITFTSVLLPHYPTFTPRDLLQPPAEAKDSPHIEIVQDDDNLTVVKVITESDPNNRIRTEHWVMLNNTGAAVKAGLLESDARAAIVRLDYNSKAIQDRAMAGGTFLRFRGDDETAKTRKILPAPPVAPEYLKK
;
A
#
# COMPACT_ATOMS: atom_id res chain seq x y z
N MET A 1 -9.62 -11.05 4.49
CA MET A 1 -9.21 -11.89 3.33
C MET A 1 -8.06 -11.18 2.65
N PHE A 2 -6.82 -11.59 2.93
CA PHE A 2 -5.64 -11.02 2.29
C PHE A 2 -5.56 -11.52 0.84
N SER A 3 -5.33 -10.61 -0.10
CA SER A 3 -4.95 -10.99 -1.45
C SER A 3 -3.65 -11.77 -1.38
N LYS A 4 -3.57 -12.93 -2.04
CA LYS A 4 -2.30 -13.69 -2.20
C LYS A 4 -1.25 -12.93 -3.04
N ALA A 5 -1.54 -11.71 -3.50
CA ALA A 5 -0.59 -10.84 -4.15
C ALA A 5 0.27 -10.19 -3.06
N GLY A 6 1.58 -10.49 -3.03
CA GLY A 6 2.48 -10.19 -1.92
C GLY A 6 2.52 -8.74 -1.41
N PHE A 7 1.98 -7.77 -2.15
CA PHE A 7 1.69 -6.40 -1.70
C PHE A 7 0.74 -5.70 -2.69
N VAL A 8 0.26 -4.51 -2.32
CA VAL A 8 -0.51 -3.62 -3.19
C VAL A 8 0.07 -2.21 -3.11
N VAL A 9 0.27 -1.57 -4.25
CA VAL A 9 0.57 -0.12 -4.35
C VAL A 9 -0.67 0.57 -4.88
N VAL A 10 -1.14 1.60 -4.17
CA VAL A 10 -2.32 2.38 -4.54
C VAL A 10 -1.89 3.82 -4.77
N LYS A 11 -2.34 4.39 -5.88
CA LYS A 11 -2.29 5.83 -6.12
C LYS A 11 -3.72 6.36 -6.26
N ASP A 12 -4.21 6.96 -5.19
CA ASP A 12 -5.52 7.59 -5.16
C ASP A 12 -5.45 8.98 -5.77
N ARG A 13 -6.48 9.34 -6.54
CA ARG A 13 -6.56 10.60 -7.27
C ARG A 13 -7.95 11.20 -7.10
N ALA A 14 -8.01 12.38 -6.49
CA ALA A 14 -9.24 13.14 -6.31
C ALA A 14 -9.17 14.40 -7.16
N LYS A 15 -10.07 14.52 -8.13
CA LYS A 15 -10.23 15.73 -8.96
C LYS A 15 -11.40 16.55 -8.44
N PHE A 16 -11.20 17.85 -8.33
CA PHE A 16 -12.22 18.80 -7.89
C PHE A 16 -12.63 19.71 -9.04
N ASP A 17 -13.92 19.79 -9.33
CA ASP A 17 -14.46 20.70 -10.35
C ASP A 17 -15.02 21.99 -9.75
N SER A 18 -14.91 22.18 -8.43
CA SER A 18 -15.35 23.38 -7.73
C SER A 18 -14.45 23.73 -6.54
N THR A 19 -14.48 25.01 -6.16
CA THR A 19 -13.81 25.53 -4.96
C THR A 19 -14.60 25.15 -3.72
N MET A 20 -14.00 24.37 -2.84
CA MET A 20 -14.59 24.01 -1.55
C MET A 20 -13.52 23.73 -0.50
N LYS A 21 -13.87 23.94 0.77
CA LYS A 21 -13.01 23.55 1.89
C LYS A 21 -13.17 22.05 2.12
N VAL A 22 -12.07 21.32 2.04
CA VAL A 22 -12.08 19.85 2.14
C VAL A 22 -11.05 19.34 3.12
N ARG A 23 -11.30 18.13 3.59
CA ARG A 23 -10.35 17.28 4.30
C ARG A 23 -10.47 15.89 3.68
N LEU A 24 -9.44 15.43 2.99
CA LEU A 24 -9.48 14.16 2.27
C LEU A 24 -8.16 13.39 2.38
N GLY A 25 -8.23 12.12 2.05
CA GLY A 25 -7.10 11.24 1.87
C GLY A 25 -7.47 9.79 2.13
N PRO A 26 -6.54 8.85 1.92
CA PRO A 26 -6.78 7.43 2.11
C PRO A 26 -7.13 7.12 3.56
N CYS A 27 -8.06 6.19 3.75
CA CYS A 27 -8.53 5.74 5.05
C CYS A 27 -8.55 4.21 5.09
N TYR A 28 -7.69 3.64 5.94
CA TYR A 28 -7.67 2.21 6.19
C TYR A 28 -8.20 1.93 7.59
N GLN A 29 -8.96 0.85 7.72
CA GLN A 29 -9.49 0.42 9.01
C GLN A 29 -8.88 -0.91 9.40
N THR A 30 -8.50 -1.02 10.67
CA THR A 30 -7.94 -2.23 11.25
C THR A 30 -8.63 -2.53 12.57
N ARG A 31 -8.51 -3.79 13.01
CA ARG A 31 -8.91 -4.15 14.36
C ARG A 31 -7.87 -3.68 15.36
N ASP A 32 -6.64 -4.09 15.10
CA ASP A 32 -5.52 -3.94 16.01
C ASP A 32 -4.41 -3.14 15.35
N LEU A 33 -3.69 -2.37 16.16
CA LEU A 33 -2.52 -1.60 15.77
C LEU A 33 -1.33 -2.08 16.60
N GLY A 34 -0.28 -2.55 15.93
CA GLY A 34 0.93 -3.03 16.56
C GLY A 34 1.75 -1.90 17.17
N PRO A 35 2.60 -2.19 18.15
CA PRO A 35 3.51 -1.21 18.74
C PRO A 35 4.53 -0.68 17.72
N GLN A 36 4.79 -1.42 16.62
CA GLN A 36 5.66 -0.95 15.55
C GLN A 36 4.88 0.01 14.64
N CYS A 37 4.99 1.30 14.89
CA CYS A 37 4.55 2.35 13.98
C CYS A 37 5.71 3.33 13.78
N GLY A 38 5.82 3.89 12.58
CA GLY A 38 6.79 4.93 12.27
C GLY A 38 6.12 6.22 11.81
N GLU A 39 6.93 7.17 11.37
CA GLU A 39 6.43 8.48 10.92
C GLU A 39 5.40 8.37 9.79
N ASN A 40 5.62 7.43 8.87
CA ASN A 40 4.86 7.29 7.63
C ASN A 40 4.20 5.91 7.46
N TRP A 41 4.18 5.09 8.51
CA TRP A 41 3.66 3.74 8.40
C TRP A 41 3.10 3.20 9.71
N PHE A 42 2.16 2.26 9.57
CA PHE A 42 1.43 1.63 10.66
C PHE A 42 1.46 0.11 10.49
N ASN A 43 1.73 -0.62 11.58
CA ASN A 43 1.56 -2.06 11.59
C ASN A 43 0.15 -2.43 12.03
N ALA A 44 -0.66 -2.97 11.13
CA ALA A 44 -2.07 -3.26 11.36
C ALA A 44 -2.34 -4.76 11.25
N TYR A 45 -3.19 -5.32 12.10
CA TYR A 45 -3.54 -6.74 12.03
C TYR A 45 -4.97 -6.99 12.52
N TYR A 46 -5.41 -8.22 12.28
CA TYR A 46 -6.64 -8.76 12.86
C TYR A 46 -6.22 -10.02 13.62
N GLU A 47 -6.35 -10.02 14.94
CA GLU A 47 -6.14 -11.23 15.74
C GLU A 47 -7.42 -12.07 15.82
N GLU A 48 -8.53 -11.44 16.23
CA GLU A 48 -9.84 -12.06 16.34
C GLU A 48 -10.92 -11.21 15.67
N MET A 49 -11.76 -11.83 14.85
CA MET A 49 -12.97 -11.18 14.32
C MET A 49 -14.19 -11.69 15.06
N TYR A 50 -15.05 -10.77 15.50
CA TYR A 50 -16.29 -11.07 16.24
C TYR A 50 -17.52 -10.96 15.34
N PHE A 51 -18.25 -12.04 15.17
CA PHE A 51 -19.50 -12.02 14.42
C PHE A 51 -20.69 -12.13 15.38
N THR A 52 -21.66 -11.26 15.19
CA THR A 52 -22.97 -11.32 15.83
C THR A 52 -24.01 -11.72 14.78
N GLY A 53 -25.08 -12.40 15.20
CA GLY A 53 -26.21 -12.66 14.30
C GLY A 53 -26.04 -13.79 13.28
N LEU A 54 -25.02 -14.64 13.38
CA LEU A 54 -24.84 -15.84 12.53
C LEU A 54 -25.82 -17.00 12.84
N GLY A 55 -26.97 -16.74 13.48
CA GLY A 55 -28.10 -17.67 13.59
C GLY A 55 -28.35 -18.31 14.97
N LEU A 56 -29.64 -18.50 15.28
CA LEU A 56 -30.26 -19.22 16.42
C LEU A 56 -29.94 -18.72 17.85
N GLY A 57 -29.79 -17.40 18.06
CA GLY A 57 -29.68 -16.83 19.42
C GLY A 57 -28.36 -17.15 20.15
N ARG A 58 -27.33 -17.60 19.42
CA ARG A 58 -26.03 -18.00 19.99
C ARG A 58 -25.01 -16.85 19.97
N GLY A 59 -25.19 -15.89 20.87
CA GLY A 59 -24.12 -15.01 21.38
C GLY A 59 -23.22 -14.31 20.34
N VAL A 60 -22.03 -13.93 20.80
CA VAL A 60 -20.92 -13.41 19.97
C VAL A 60 -20.00 -14.60 19.67
N GLN A 61 -19.67 -14.83 18.39
CA GLN A 61 -18.66 -15.83 18.00
C GLN A 61 -17.39 -15.14 17.54
N SER A 62 -16.22 -15.68 17.88
CA SER A 62 -14.95 -15.22 17.33
C SER A 62 -14.39 -16.20 16.30
N PHE A 63 -13.72 -15.68 15.29
CA PHE A 63 -12.86 -16.44 14.38
C PHE A 63 -11.43 -15.90 14.52
N PHE A 64 -10.51 -16.79 14.85
CA PHE A 64 -9.08 -16.48 14.91
C PHE A 64 -8.49 -16.41 13.51
N THR A 65 -7.83 -15.30 13.19
CA THR A 65 -7.09 -15.16 11.94
C THR A 65 -5.61 -15.51 12.16
N PRO A 66 -4.99 -16.30 11.26
CA PRO A 66 -3.55 -16.56 11.35
C PRO A 66 -2.78 -15.24 11.46
N PRO A 67 -1.72 -15.18 12.29
CA PRO A 67 -1.03 -13.95 12.61
C PRO A 67 -0.22 -13.50 11.39
N TRP A 68 -0.83 -12.63 10.60
CA TRP A 68 -0.19 -11.90 9.51
C TRP A 68 -0.47 -10.43 9.71
N ASP A 69 0.61 -9.68 9.72
CA ASP A 69 0.55 -8.25 9.87
C ASP A 69 0.45 -7.60 8.49
N LEU A 70 -0.17 -6.43 8.46
CA LEU A 70 -0.28 -5.57 7.30
C LEU A 70 0.42 -4.26 7.62
N MET A 71 1.58 -4.04 7.00
CA MET A 71 2.19 -2.73 7.01
C MET A 71 1.42 -1.83 6.05
N VAL A 72 0.83 -0.77 6.59
CA VAL A 72 0.18 0.31 5.85
C VAL A 72 1.15 1.48 5.80
N TYR A 73 1.78 1.69 4.65
CA TYR A 73 2.70 2.80 4.42
C TYR A 73 2.01 3.90 3.62
N PHE A 74 2.22 5.15 4.00
CA PHE A 74 1.77 6.33 3.28
C PHE A 74 2.97 7.12 2.77
N SER A 75 3.01 7.45 1.48
CA SER A 75 4.09 8.25 0.91
C SER A 75 4.14 9.64 1.57
N PRO A 76 5.31 10.07 2.10
CA PRO A 76 5.44 11.38 2.72
C PRO A 76 5.37 12.46 1.65
N ARG A 77 4.64 13.52 1.95
CA ARG A 77 4.32 14.55 0.98
C ARG A 77 3.87 15.82 1.71
N GLU A 78 4.21 17.00 1.17
CA GLU A 78 3.99 18.27 1.86
C GLU A 78 2.50 18.54 2.14
N GLY A 79 2.20 19.09 3.32
CA GLY A 79 0.84 19.44 3.71
C GLY A 79 -0.07 18.25 4.03
N ARG A 80 0.47 17.02 4.09
CA ARG A 80 -0.25 15.85 4.57
C ARG A 80 0.14 15.49 6.00
N LYS A 81 -0.85 15.02 6.77
CA LYS A 81 -0.66 14.60 8.17
C LYS A 81 -1.28 13.23 8.40
N HIS A 82 -0.62 12.43 9.22
CA HIS A 82 -1.17 11.16 9.66
C HIS A 82 -2.06 11.35 10.89
N THR A 83 -3.18 10.64 10.91
CA THR A 83 -4.08 10.59 12.07
C THR A 83 -4.52 9.17 12.31
N VAL A 84 -4.47 8.73 13.56
CA VAL A 84 -5.09 7.50 14.05
C VAL A 84 -6.26 7.90 14.93
N ASP A 85 -7.40 7.29 14.68
CA ASP A 85 -8.60 7.45 15.49
C ASP A 85 -9.06 6.06 15.94
N ASP A 86 -9.02 5.83 17.26
CA ASP A 86 -9.35 4.56 17.87
C ASP A 86 -10.67 4.67 18.62
N SER A 87 -11.66 3.91 18.15
CA SER A 87 -13.00 3.84 18.73
C SER A 87 -13.27 2.52 19.46
N TYR A 88 -12.22 1.79 19.84
CA TYR A 88 -12.32 0.49 20.49
C TYR A 88 -13.06 0.60 21.84
N ALA A 89 -12.76 1.64 22.62
CA ALA A 89 -13.40 1.88 23.91
C ALA A 89 -14.90 2.17 23.81
N GLU A 90 -15.39 2.65 22.65
CA GLU A 90 -16.83 2.87 22.42
C GLU A 90 -17.57 1.55 22.24
N ASN A 91 -16.97 0.61 21.53
CA ASN A 91 -17.54 -0.70 21.26
C ASN A 91 -16.44 -1.74 20.94
N PRO A 92 -16.06 -2.60 21.90
CA PRO A 92 -15.01 -3.59 21.69
C PRO A 92 -15.38 -4.69 20.67
N TYR A 93 -16.67 -4.83 20.36
CA TYR A 93 -17.18 -5.77 19.35
C TYR A 93 -17.16 -5.19 17.94
N ARG A 94 -16.80 -3.90 17.76
CA ARG A 94 -16.59 -3.30 16.44
C ARG A 94 -15.41 -4.03 15.77
N GLN A 95 -15.60 -4.46 14.53
CA GLN A 95 -14.60 -5.28 13.83
C GLN A 95 -13.32 -4.52 13.51
N SER A 96 -13.45 -3.25 13.13
CA SER A 96 -12.33 -2.40 12.72
C SER A 96 -12.46 -1.01 13.37
N PRO A 97 -12.29 -0.89 14.70
CA PRO A 97 -12.50 0.35 15.42
C PRO A 97 -11.39 1.38 15.18
N ILE A 98 -10.21 0.94 14.72
CA ILE A 98 -9.06 1.80 14.49
C ILE A 98 -9.09 2.30 13.04
N ARG A 99 -8.99 3.60 12.85
CA ARG A 99 -8.93 4.27 11.55
C ARG A 99 -7.58 4.97 11.38
N MET A 100 -6.81 4.52 10.40
CA MET A 100 -5.52 5.12 10.02
C MET A 100 -5.70 5.92 8.74
N ARG A 101 -5.22 7.16 8.74
CA ARG A 101 -5.39 8.09 7.61
C ARG A 101 -4.14 8.89 7.35
N GLN A 102 -3.89 9.18 6.08
CA GLN A 102 -3.13 10.35 5.66
C GLN A 102 -4.11 11.39 5.15
N VAL A 103 -3.99 12.63 5.60
CA VAL A 103 -4.99 13.68 5.37
C VAL A 103 -4.33 14.93 4.81
N TRP A 104 -4.87 15.44 3.71
CA TRP A 104 -4.71 16.82 3.26
C TRP A 104 -5.95 17.64 3.62
N ALA A 105 -5.77 18.88 4.05
CA ALA A 105 -6.86 19.80 4.33
C ALA A 105 -6.56 21.19 3.75
N GLY A 106 -7.54 21.78 3.07
CA GLY A 106 -7.36 23.06 2.41
C GLY A 106 -8.59 23.49 1.61
N MET A 107 -8.43 24.60 0.88
CA MET A 107 -9.41 25.07 -0.10
C MET A 107 -9.00 24.56 -1.48
N THR A 108 -9.90 23.85 -2.16
CA THR A 108 -9.65 23.35 -3.51
C THR A 108 -9.87 24.43 -4.56
N GLN A 109 -9.36 24.21 -5.77
CA GLN A 109 -9.70 24.99 -6.96
C GLN A 109 -10.34 24.10 -8.03
N PRO A 110 -11.16 24.65 -8.95
CA PRO A 110 -11.68 23.91 -10.09
C PRO A 110 -10.53 23.39 -10.95
N GLY A 111 -10.61 22.13 -11.35
CA GLY A 111 -9.56 21.41 -12.07
C GLY A 111 -8.38 20.95 -11.21
N GLN A 112 -8.33 21.31 -9.91
CA GLN A 112 -7.28 20.84 -9.03
C GLN A 112 -7.40 19.35 -8.79
N GLU A 113 -6.24 18.69 -8.79
CA GLU A 113 -6.14 17.29 -8.48
C GLU A 113 -5.24 17.10 -7.25
N ILE A 114 -5.64 16.19 -6.38
CA ILE A 114 -4.91 15.85 -5.16
C ILE A 114 -4.68 14.34 -5.19
N THR A 115 -3.43 13.94 -5.08
CA THR A 115 -3.04 12.53 -5.12
C THR A 115 -2.36 12.08 -3.82
N PHE A 116 -2.59 10.81 -3.51
CA PHE A 116 -2.02 10.10 -2.38
C PHE A 116 -1.48 8.76 -2.85
N THR A 117 -0.36 8.35 -2.26
CA THR A 117 0.24 7.05 -2.55
C THR A 117 0.33 6.26 -1.25
N SER A 118 -0.15 5.03 -1.28
CA SER A 118 -0.02 4.08 -0.17
C SER A 118 0.48 2.73 -0.65
N VAL A 119 1.12 2.01 0.26
CA VAL A 119 1.54 0.62 0.03
C VAL A 119 0.99 -0.23 1.16
N LEU A 120 0.35 -1.33 0.78
CA LEU A 120 -0.20 -2.34 1.67
C LEU A 120 0.68 -3.57 1.53
N LEU A 121 1.52 -3.84 2.52
CA LEU A 121 2.48 -4.92 2.52
C LEU A 121 2.14 -5.93 3.63
N PRO A 122 1.51 -7.06 3.29
CA PRO A 122 1.43 -8.20 4.19
C PRO A 122 2.84 -8.68 4.57
N HIS A 123 3.10 -8.88 5.85
CA HIS A 123 4.39 -9.38 6.34
C HIS A 123 4.21 -10.26 7.58
N TYR A 124 5.23 -11.06 7.86
CA TYR A 124 5.24 -11.92 9.04
C TYR A 124 5.39 -11.05 10.29
N PRO A 125 4.70 -11.37 11.41
CA PRO A 125 4.84 -10.63 12.65
C PRO A 125 6.31 -10.55 13.07
N THR A 126 6.86 -9.34 13.16
CA THR A 126 8.29 -9.12 13.45
C THR A 126 8.62 -9.17 14.95
N PHE A 127 7.66 -9.58 15.76
CA PHE A 127 7.75 -9.53 17.21
C PHE A 127 8.08 -10.90 17.80
N THR A 128 9.12 -10.98 18.63
CA THR A 128 9.34 -12.13 19.53
C THR A 128 8.98 -11.73 20.95
N PRO A 129 8.43 -12.61 21.81
CA PRO A 129 8.08 -12.26 23.21
C PRO A 129 9.20 -11.59 24.01
N ARG A 130 10.47 -11.80 23.61
CA ARG A 130 11.65 -11.15 24.18
C ARG A 130 11.69 -9.63 23.94
N ASP A 131 11.13 -9.17 22.84
CA ASP A 131 11.05 -7.75 22.45
C ASP A 131 10.05 -6.97 23.32
N LEU A 132 9.15 -7.65 24.07
CA LEU A 132 8.25 -6.99 25.05
C LEU A 132 9.01 -6.62 26.33
N LEU A 133 10.07 -7.36 26.64
CA LEU A 133 10.86 -7.20 27.86
C LEU A 133 11.93 -6.11 27.70
N GLN A 134 12.36 -5.85 26.47
CA GLN A 134 13.29 -4.79 26.09
C GLN A 134 12.83 -4.25 24.72
N PRO A 135 11.96 -3.21 24.68
CA PRO A 135 11.51 -2.66 23.41
C PRO A 135 12.74 -2.23 22.60
N PRO A 136 12.89 -2.67 21.33
CA PRO A 136 14.03 -2.29 20.52
C PRO A 136 14.10 -0.77 20.47
N ALA A 137 15.22 -0.21 20.92
CA ALA A 137 15.49 1.21 20.78
C ALA A 137 15.41 1.56 19.29
N GLU A 138 14.37 2.29 18.91
CA GLU A 138 14.17 2.91 17.60
C GLU A 138 14.58 2.02 16.42
N ALA A 139 13.71 1.09 15.99
CA ALA A 139 13.80 0.52 14.66
C ALA A 139 13.52 1.64 13.63
N LYS A 140 14.58 2.41 13.31
CA LYS A 140 14.55 3.62 12.48
C LYS A 140 14.42 3.33 10.98
N ASP A 141 14.64 2.10 10.57
CA ASP A 141 14.54 1.72 9.16
C ASP A 141 13.18 1.07 8.92
N SER A 142 12.43 1.57 7.92
CA SER A 142 11.50 0.72 7.18
C SER A 142 12.28 0.18 5.97
N PRO A 143 13.08 -0.90 6.10
CA PRO A 143 13.92 -1.39 5.01
C PRO A 143 13.11 -2.08 3.90
N HIS A 144 11.78 -2.10 4.02
CA HIS A 144 10.90 -2.83 3.12
C HIS A 144 10.22 -1.97 2.07
N ILE A 145 10.16 -0.64 2.24
CA ILE A 145 9.54 0.26 1.28
C ILE A 145 10.39 1.52 1.11
N GLU A 146 10.76 1.80 -0.12
CA GLU A 146 11.53 2.99 -0.50
C GLU A 146 10.77 3.73 -1.62
N ILE A 147 10.37 4.97 -1.34
CA ILE A 147 9.77 5.85 -2.34
C ILE A 147 10.91 6.49 -3.14
N VAL A 148 11.04 6.07 -4.40
CA VAL A 148 12.06 6.59 -5.32
C VAL A 148 11.62 7.94 -5.89
N GLN A 149 10.33 8.05 -6.25
CA GLN A 149 9.72 9.29 -6.70
C GLN A 149 8.21 9.23 -6.49
N ASP A 150 7.59 10.33 -6.06
CA ASP A 150 6.14 10.42 -5.89
C ASP A 150 5.61 11.85 -6.13
N ASP A 151 5.32 12.16 -7.39
CA ASP A 151 4.65 13.39 -7.82
C ASP A 151 3.19 13.10 -8.23
N ASP A 152 2.41 14.08 -8.70
CA ASP A 152 0.99 13.83 -9.00
C ASP A 152 0.79 12.85 -10.15
N ASN A 153 1.76 12.75 -11.05
CA ASN A 153 1.69 11.98 -12.28
C ASN A 153 2.50 10.68 -12.23
N LEU A 154 3.52 10.59 -11.37
CA LEU A 154 4.41 9.45 -11.28
C LEU A 154 4.56 8.99 -9.83
N THR A 155 4.46 7.68 -9.62
CA THR A 155 4.93 7.02 -8.40
C THR A 155 5.89 5.92 -8.81
N VAL A 156 7.10 5.91 -8.25
CA VAL A 156 8.02 4.78 -8.31
C VAL A 156 8.39 4.39 -6.89
N VAL A 157 8.14 3.12 -6.59
CA VAL A 157 8.39 2.54 -5.27
C VAL A 157 9.15 1.23 -5.41
N LYS A 158 10.13 1.04 -4.53
CA LYS A 158 10.78 -0.24 -4.31
C LYS A 158 10.17 -0.88 -3.07
N VAL A 159 9.72 -2.12 -3.20
CA VAL A 159 9.10 -2.91 -2.13
C VAL A 159 9.88 -4.21 -1.95
N ILE A 160 10.25 -4.55 -0.73
CA ILE A 160 10.90 -5.81 -0.38
C ILE A 160 9.91 -6.66 0.40
N THR A 161 9.46 -7.75 -0.21
CA THR A 161 8.58 -8.74 0.43
C THR A 161 9.42 -9.86 1.04
N GLU A 162 9.04 -10.37 2.20
CA GLU A 162 9.68 -11.54 2.82
C GLU A 162 8.77 -12.77 2.69
N SER A 163 9.26 -13.79 1.99
CA SER A 163 8.47 -15.01 1.69
C SER A 163 8.73 -16.14 2.68
N ASP A 164 9.92 -16.17 3.28
CA ASP A 164 10.31 -17.10 4.32
C ASP A 164 11.09 -16.34 5.41
N PRO A 165 10.48 -16.10 6.57
CA PRO A 165 11.12 -15.33 7.63
C PRO A 165 12.25 -16.08 8.35
N ASN A 166 12.22 -17.42 8.35
CA ASN A 166 13.25 -18.22 8.99
C ASN A 166 14.56 -18.17 8.20
N ASN A 167 14.44 -18.24 6.87
CA ASN A 167 15.58 -18.18 5.96
C ASN A 167 15.85 -16.77 5.42
N ARG A 168 15.03 -15.78 5.82
CA ARG A 168 15.05 -14.38 5.36
C ARG A 168 15.08 -14.26 3.84
N ILE A 169 14.28 -15.08 3.15
CA ILE A 169 14.16 -15.05 1.69
C ILE A 169 13.33 -13.84 1.31
N ARG A 170 14.03 -12.79 0.90
CA ARG A 170 13.47 -11.49 0.52
C ARG A 170 13.41 -11.36 -0.98
N THR A 171 12.39 -10.71 -1.50
CA THR A 171 12.24 -10.45 -2.94
C THR A 171 12.04 -8.96 -3.14
N GLU A 172 12.83 -8.39 -4.03
CA GLU A 172 12.77 -6.97 -4.37
C GLU A 172 11.85 -6.74 -5.57
N HIS A 173 10.96 -5.77 -5.44
CA HIS A 173 10.01 -5.37 -6.47
C HIS A 173 10.14 -3.88 -6.72
N TRP A 174 10.21 -3.50 -7.99
CA TRP A 174 10.12 -2.11 -8.43
C TRP A 174 8.78 -1.92 -9.12
N VAL A 175 8.00 -0.95 -8.66
CA VAL A 175 6.69 -0.61 -9.22
C VAL A 175 6.69 0.83 -9.68
N MET A 176 6.21 1.06 -10.90
CA MET A 176 5.95 2.37 -11.46
C MET A 176 4.47 2.51 -11.79
N LEU A 177 3.86 3.61 -11.36
CA LEU A 177 2.52 4.06 -11.76
C LEU A 177 2.68 5.42 -12.45
N ASN A 178 2.40 5.48 -13.76
CA ASN A 178 2.61 6.66 -14.60
C ASN A 178 1.31 7.09 -15.28
N ASN A 179 0.75 8.20 -14.81
CA ASN A 179 -0.49 8.74 -15.31
C ASN A 179 -0.34 9.58 -16.60
N THR A 180 0.87 9.82 -17.09
CA THR A 180 1.03 10.53 -18.37
C THR A 180 1.09 9.57 -19.55
N GLY A 181 1.69 8.39 -19.34
CA GLY A 181 2.10 7.51 -20.44
C GLY A 181 3.26 8.09 -21.27
N ALA A 182 3.88 9.18 -20.81
CA ALA A 182 5.11 9.68 -21.38
C ALA A 182 6.29 8.84 -20.87
N ALA A 183 7.37 8.81 -21.64
CA ALA A 183 8.62 8.18 -21.22
C ALA A 183 9.17 8.88 -19.96
N VAL A 184 9.36 8.11 -18.90
CA VAL A 184 9.91 8.63 -17.63
C VAL A 184 10.99 7.69 -17.12
N LYS A 185 12.07 8.27 -16.59
CA LYS A 185 13.13 7.57 -15.85
C LYS A 185 13.08 7.99 -14.39
N ALA A 186 12.95 7.02 -13.48
CA ALA A 186 12.97 7.25 -12.05
C ALA A 186 13.71 6.09 -11.35
N GLY A 187 14.83 6.42 -10.71
CA GLY A 187 15.76 5.43 -10.17
C GLY A 187 16.29 4.48 -11.24
N LEU A 188 16.12 3.19 -11.01
CA LEU A 188 16.57 2.13 -11.93
C LEU A 188 15.55 1.78 -13.02
N LEU A 189 14.33 2.33 -12.97
CA LEU A 189 13.24 1.97 -13.87
C LEU A 189 12.99 3.11 -14.86
N GLU A 190 12.86 2.77 -16.13
CA GLU A 190 12.50 3.71 -17.20
C GLU A 190 11.43 3.08 -18.11
N SER A 191 10.30 3.77 -18.28
CA SER A 191 9.17 3.26 -19.07
C SER A 191 8.20 4.37 -19.45
N ASP A 192 7.43 4.15 -20.51
CA ASP A 192 6.23 4.92 -20.88
C ASP A 192 4.92 4.20 -20.48
N ALA A 193 5.02 3.05 -19.83
CA ALA A 193 3.87 2.26 -19.42
C ALA A 193 3.05 2.95 -18.33
N ARG A 194 1.72 2.75 -18.36
CA ARG A 194 0.82 3.26 -17.31
C ARG A 194 1.09 2.61 -15.96
N ALA A 195 1.43 1.33 -15.99
CA ALA A 195 1.99 0.63 -14.85
C ALA A 195 3.13 -0.28 -15.32
N ALA A 196 4.21 -0.36 -14.56
CA ALA A 196 5.28 -1.32 -14.79
C ALA A 196 5.72 -1.94 -13.46
N ILE A 197 6.06 -3.23 -13.48
CA ILE A 197 6.62 -3.95 -12.35
C ILE A 197 7.81 -4.78 -12.80
N VAL A 198 8.90 -4.72 -12.03
CA VAL A 198 10.08 -5.57 -12.16
C VAL A 198 10.30 -6.26 -10.83
N ARG A 199 10.39 -7.59 -10.85
CA ARG A 199 10.68 -8.42 -9.67
C ARG A 199 12.03 -9.06 -9.83
N LEU A 200 12.91 -8.86 -8.85
CA LEU A 200 14.22 -9.49 -8.79
C LEU A 200 14.13 -10.81 -8.02
N ASP A 201 15.13 -11.66 -8.18
CA ASP A 201 15.31 -12.84 -7.36
C ASP A 201 15.72 -12.50 -5.93
N TYR A 202 15.87 -13.53 -5.10
CA TYR A 202 16.10 -13.35 -3.67
C TYR A 202 17.47 -12.75 -3.31
N ASN A 203 18.38 -12.66 -4.28
CA ASN A 203 19.70 -12.06 -4.12
C ASN A 203 19.80 -10.68 -4.82
N SER A 204 18.69 -10.15 -5.35
CA SER A 204 18.58 -8.88 -6.06
C SER A 204 19.49 -8.73 -7.31
N LYS A 205 19.97 -9.84 -7.90
CA LYS A 205 20.85 -9.79 -9.08
C LYS A 205 20.09 -10.00 -10.38
N ALA A 206 19.21 -10.99 -10.44
CA ALA A 206 18.54 -11.38 -11.68
C ALA A 206 17.06 -10.96 -11.67
N ILE A 207 16.57 -10.49 -12.83
CA ILE A 207 15.14 -10.22 -13.02
C ILE A 207 14.40 -11.55 -13.18
N GLN A 208 13.50 -11.87 -12.23
CA GLN A 208 12.60 -13.02 -12.34
C GLN A 208 11.39 -12.68 -13.20
N ASP A 209 10.69 -11.59 -12.87
CA ASP A 209 9.49 -11.18 -13.59
C ASP A 209 9.55 -9.73 -14.01
N ARG A 210 8.89 -9.45 -15.13
CA ARG A 210 8.66 -8.11 -15.61
C ARG A 210 7.31 -8.04 -16.31
N ALA A 211 6.50 -7.06 -15.93
CA ALA A 211 5.20 -6.85 -16.55
C ALA A 211 4.92 -5.36 -16.70
N MET A 212 4.19 -4.99 -17.75
CA MET A 212 3.76 -3.62 -17.98
C MET A 212 2.33 -3.57 -18.54
N ALA A 213 1.61 -2.50 -18.22
CA ALA A 213 0.26 -2.23 -18.71
C ALA A 213 0.23 -0.84 -19.37
N GLY A 214 -0.19 -0.79 -20.63
CA GLY A 214 0.01 0.39 -21.48
C GLY A 214 1.50 0.64 -21.78
N GLY A 215 1.83 1.43 -22.79
CA GLY A 215 3.22 1.77 -23.15
C GLY A 215 3.87 0.83 -24.16
N THR A 216 5.06 1.23 -24.60
CA THR A 216 5.82 0.61 -25.67
C THR A 216 7.14 0.01 -25.20
N PHE A 217 7.72 0.48 -24.10
CA PHE A 217 9.02 0.00 -23.62
C PHE A 217 9.15 -0.08 -22.09
N LEU A 218 10.05 -0.94 -21.64
CA LEU A 218 10.48 -1.07 -20.25
C LEU A 218 12.00 -1.30 -20.21
N ARG A 219 12.72 -0.41 -19.54
CA ARG A 219 14.14 -0.55 -19.23
C ARG A 219 14.35 -0.64 -17.72
N PHE A 220 15.30 -1.48 -17.32
CA PHE A 220 15.70 -1.62 -15.94
C PHE A 220 17.22 -1.69 -15.83
N ARG A 221 17.82 -0.89 -14.95
CA ARG A 221 19.29 -0.75 -14.82
C ARG A 221 20.01 -0.37 -16.14
N GLY A 222 19.29 0.30 -17.04
CA GLY A 222 19.81 0.72 -18.35
C GLY A 222 19.63 -0.33 -19.46
N ASP A 223 19.29 -1.57 -19.13
CA ASP A 223 19.05 -2.63 -20.11
C ASP A 223 17.61 -2.60 -20.62
N ASP A 224 17.41 -2.93 -21.90
CA ASP A 224 16.09 -3.06 -22.51
C ASP A 224 15.46 -4.42 -22.18
N GLU A 225 14.41 -4.39 -21.39
CA GLU A 225 13.67 -5.56 -20.92
C GLU A 225 12.34 -5.75 -21.68
N THR A 226 12.05 -4.88 -22.64
CA THR A 226 10.76 -4.81 -23.34
C THR A 226 10.37 -6.14 -23.99
N ALA A 227 11.32 -6.81 -24.66
CA ALA A 227 11.06 -8.07 -25.35
C ALA A 227 10.69 -9.23 -24.42
N LYS A 228 11.16 -9.18 -23.16
CA LYS A 228 10.91 -10.19 -22.12
C LYS A 228 9.73 -9.81 -21.21
N THR A 229 9.13 -8.63 -21.43
CA THR A 229 8.08 -8.08 -20.57
C THR A 229 6.72 -8.64 -20.92
N ARG A 230 6.01 -9.17 -19.91
CA ARG A 230 4.61 -9.53 -20.05
C ARG A 230 3.76 -8.28 -20.21
N LYS A 231 3.19 -8.07 -21.39
CA LYS A 231 2.28 -6.97 -21.67
C LYS A 231 0.87 -7.33 -21.20
N ILE A 232 0.33 -6.53 -20.30
CA ILE A 232 -1.02 -6.68 -19.76
C ILE A 232 -1.89 -5.64 -20.45
N LEU A 233 -3.01 -6.08 -21.04
CA LEU A 233 -4.02 -5.15 -21.52
C LEU A 233 -4.73 -4.57 -20.30
N PRO A 234 -4.72 -3.23 -20.09
CA PRO A 234 -5.52 -2.65 -19.03
C PRO A 234 -6.99 -2.98 -19.30
N ALA A 235 -7.67 -3.59 -18.33
CA ALA A 235 -9.11 -3.74 -18.41
C ALA A 235 -9.72 -2.33 -18.49
N PRO A 236 -10.68 -2.07 -19.38
CA PRO A 236 -11.32 -0.76 -19.45
C PRO A 236 -11.95 -0.45 -18.08
N PRO A 237 -11.83 0.79 -17.58
CA PRO A 237 -12.47 1.17 -16.34
C PRO A 237 -13.98 0.97 -16.46
N VAL A 238 -14.52 0.03 -15.71
CA VAL A 238 -15.97 -0.19 -15.64
C VAL A 238 -16.51 0.80 -14.63
N ALA A 239 -17.08 1.91 -15.10
CA ALA A 239 -17.84 2.79 -14.24
C ALA A 239 -18.98 1.97 -13.60
N PRO A 240 -19.13 2.00 -12.26
CA PRO A 240 -20.30 1.44 -11.60
C PRO A 240 -21.57 1.97 -12.25
N GLU A 241 -22.58 1.10 -12.48
CA GLU A 241 -23.79 1.48 -13.22
C GLU A 241 -24.49 2.72 -12.65
N TYR A 242 -24.42 2.94 -11.34
CA TYR A 242 -25.04 4.08 -10.68
C TYR A 242 -24.40 5.45 -11.03
N LEU A 243 -23.21 5.47 -11.65
CA LEU A 243 -22.54 6.67 -12.14
C LEU A 243 -22.77 6.92 -13.64
N LYS A 244 -23.42 5.99 -14.35
CA LYS A 244 -23.82 6.17 -15.76
C LYS A 244 -25.18 6.88 -15.79
N LYS A 245 -25.19 8.19 -15.54
CA LYS A 245 -26.36 9.05 -15.72
C LYS A 245 -26.05 10.19 -16.67
#